data_AF-A0A7X7Q6G0-F1
#
_entry.id   AF-A0A7X7Q6G0-F1
#
_cell.length_a   1.000
_cell.length_b   1.000
_cell.length_c   1.000
_cell.angle_alpha   90.00
_cell.angle_beta   90.00
_cell.angle_gamma   90.00
#
_symmetry.space_group_name_H-M   'P 1'
#
loop_
_entity.id
_entity.type
_entity.pdbx_description
1 polymer ?
#
loop_
_entity_poly.entity_id
_entity_poly.type
_entity_poly.pdbx_seq_one_letter_code
_entity_poly.pdbx_strand_id
1 'polypeptide(L)'
;LAEYLRGRLPGPDVTPQQLRDRSWWSGAEVFVLVDDYELVATQSGNPLAAFADLVNQAGDIGLHIVVARSAGGAGRALFGDPIMAKMREAINPGLVMSGSKDEGTMFGDVKASPMPPGRGTLVTRAFKGLIQAAYRPSAQEGSES
;
A
#
# COMPACT_ATOMS: atom_id res chain seq x y z
N LEU A 1 8.34 -9.39 12.29
CA LEU A 1 8.61 -8.06 11.67
C LEU A 1 7.72 -6.97 12.26
N ALA A 2 6.39 -7.08 12.19
CA ALA A 2 5.48 -6.11 12.80
C ALA A 2 5.81 -5.82 14.29
N GLU A 3 6.09 -6.87 15.07
CA GLU A 3 6.45 -6.72 16.48
C GLU A 3 7.76 -5.95 16.71
N TYR A 4 8.77 -6.18 15.86
CA TYR A 4 10.00 -5.41 15.90
C TYR A 4 9.74 -3.91 15.62
N LEU A 5 8.85 -3.62 14.67
CA LEU A 5 8.46 -2.25 14.33
C LEU A 5 7.61 -1.58 15.42
N ARG A 6 6.83 -2.33 16.21
CA ARG A 6 6.15 -1.79 17.41
C ARG A 6 7.14 -1.22 18.41
N GLY A 7 8.33 -1.82 18.52
CA GLY A 7 9.43 -1.28 19.35
C GLY A 7 9.95 0.09 18.89
N ARG A 8 9.60 0.56 17.70
CA ARG A 8 9.94 1.90 17.20
C ARG A 8 8.85 2.94 17.44
N LEU A 9 7.68 2.57 17.97
CA LEU A 9 6.63 3.54 18.26
C LEU A 9 7.12 4.59 19.26
N PRO A 10 6.79 5.88 19.05
CA PRO A 10 7.24 6.93 19.94
C PRO A 10 6.63 6.74 21.33
N GLY A 11 7.48 6.72 22.36
CA GLY A 11 7.06 6.71 23.76
C GLY A 11 6.59 8.08 24.25
N PRO A 12 6.05 8.18 25.48
CA PRO A 12 5.54 9.44 26.05
C PRO A 12 6.60 10.53 26.19
N ASP A 13 7.88 10.14 26.30
CA ASP A 13 9.00 11.07 26.49
C ASP A 13 9.61 11.57 25.17
N VAL A 14 9.09 11.15 24.02
CA VAL A 14 9.59 11.59 22.71
C VAL A 14 9.18 13.02 22.45
N THR A 15 10.17 13.91 22.35
CA THR A 15 9.94 15.34 22.09
C THR A 15 9.48 15.59 20.64
N PRO A 16 8.82 16.72 20.35
CA PRO A 16 8.44 17.08 18.98
C PRO A 16 9.63 17.18 18.00
N GLN A 17 10.82 17.57 18.49
CA GLN A 17 12.02 17.61 17.65
C GLN A 17 12.49 16.20 17.31
N GLN A 18 12.55 15.31 18.30
CA GLN A 18 12.89 13.90 18.06
C GLN A 18 11.86 13.25 17.14
N LEU A 19 10.56 13.57 17.27
CA LEU A 19 9.49 13.09 16.40
C LEU A 19 9.76 13.44 14.92
N ARG A 20 10.11 14.71 14.64
CA ARG A 20 10.45 15.17 13.29
C ARG A 20 11.72 14.52 12.73
N ASP A 21 12.74 14.39 13.57
CA ASP A 21 14.05 13.90 13.16
C ASP A 21 14.16 12.36 13.20
N ARG A 22 13.12 11.67 13.68
CA ARG A 22 13.10 10.20 13.90
C ARG A 22 14.23 9.69 14.78
N SER A 23 14.71 10.50 15.72
CA SER A 23 15.97 10.25 16.42
C SER A 23 15.86 9.38 17.67
N TRP A 24 14.66 8.90 18.03
CA TRP A 24 14.47 8.00 19.19
C TRP A 24 14.68 6.52 18.84
N TRP A 25 14.81 6.19 17.55
CA TRP A 25 15.17 4.87 17.06
C TRP A 25 16.31 4.98 16.04
N SER A 26 16.94 3.85 15.74
CA SER A 26 17.99 3.75 14.71
C SER A 26 17.86 2.45 13.93
N GLY A 27 18.44 2.42 12.73
CA GLY A 27 18.43 1.26 11.83
C GLY A 27 17.87 1.59 10.45
N ALA A 28 17.73 0.56 9.61
CA ALA A 28 17.17 0.71 8.27
C ALA A 28 15.65 0.90 8.29
N GLU A 29 15.14 1.59 7.26
CA GLU A 29 13.72 1.55 6.89
C GLU A 29 13.32 0.15 6.40
N VAL A 30 12.05 -0.19 6.59
CA VAL A 30 11.48 -1.49 6.25
C VAL A 30 10.45 -1.32 5.15
N PHE A 31 10.68 -2.00 4.03
CA PHE A 31 9.75 -2.06 2.92
C PHE A 31 9.09 -3.44 2.87
N VAL A 32 7.77 -3.48 2.97
CA VAL A 32 6.96 -4.68 2.80
C VAL A 32 6.26 -4.57 1.45
N LEU A 33 6.73 -5.35 0.48
CA LEU A 33 6.16 -5.42 -0.85
C LEU A 33 5.33 -6.70 -0.95
N VAL A 34 4.06 -6.56 -1.29
CA VAL A 34 3.15 -7.69 -1.45
C VAL A 34 2.53 -7.62 -2.83
N ASP A 35 2.82 -8.62 -3.65
CA ASP A 35 2.18 -8.82 -4.94
C ASP A 35 1.09 -9.89 -4.81
N ASP A 36 0.14 -9.92 -5.75
CA ASP A 36 -1.01 -10.83 -5.76
C ASP A 36 -1.72 -10.92 -4.39
N TYR A 37 -1.95 -9.77 -3.76
CA TYR A 37 -2.41 -9.69 -2.37
C TYR A 37 -3.70 -10.47 -2.08
N GLU A 38 -4.61 -10.63 -3.05
CA GLU A 38 -5.81 -11.44 -2.90
C GLU A 38 -5.54 -12.93 -2.63
N LEU A 39 -4.36 -13.43 -3.02
CA LEU A 39 -3.91 -14.79 -2.70
C LEU A 39 -3.29 -14.87 -1.30
N VAL A 40 -2.85 -13.74 -0.75
CA VAL A 40 -2.27 -13.63 0.60
C VAL A 40 -3.35 -13.43 1.65
N ALA A 41 -4.31 -12.54 1.38
CA ALA A 41 -5.42 -12.22 2.28
C ALA A 41 -6.59 -13.18 2.03
N THR A 42 -6.56 -14.33 2.72
CA THR A 42 -7.55 -15.39 2.54
C THR A 42 -8.58 -15.42 3.69
N GLN A 43 -9.64 -16.22 3.54
CA GLN A 43 -10.60 -16.46 4.62
C GLN A 43 -9.98 -17.14 5.84
N SER A 44 -8.89 -17.89 5.66
CA SER A 44 -8.19 -18.58 6.74
C SER A 44 -7.33 -17.66 7.60
N GLY A 45 -7.08 -16.43 7.12
CA GLY A 45 -6.29 -15.43 7.80
C GLY A 45 -5.59 -14.49 6.83
N ASN A 46 -5.15 -13.37 7.37
CA ASN A 46 -4.36 -12.37 6.65
C ASN A 46 -3.09 -12.07 7.46
N PRO A 47 -1.90 -12.50 7.01
CA PRO A 47 -0.65 -12.24 7.73
C PRO A 47 -0.31 -10.74 7.81
N LEU A 48 -0.82 -9.92 6.89
CA LEU A 48 -0.61 -8.47 6.88
C LEU A 48 -1.49 -7.75 7.92
N ALA A 49 -2.50 -8.42 8.50
CA ALA A 49 -3.32 -7.84 9.55
C ALA A 49 -2.49 -7.39 10.77
N ALA A 50 -1.35 -8.03 11.02
CA ALA A 50 -0.42 -7.66 12.09
C ALA A 50 0.23 -6.26 11.91
N PHE A 51 0.12 -5.64 10.73
CA PHE A 51 0.61 -4.28 10.46
C PHE A 51 -0.51 -3.24 10.41
N ALA A 52 -1.78 -3.64 10.48
CA ALA A 52 -2.92 -2.73 10.27
C ALA A 52 -2.97 -1.58 11.29
N ASP A 53 -2.60 -1.85 12.55
CA ASP A 53 -2.48 -0.87 13.63
C ASP A 53 -1.28 0.08 13.46
N LEU A 54 -0.31 -0.28 12.62
CA LEU A 54 0.91 0.52 12.37
C LEU A 54 0.78 1.45 11.16
N VAL A 55 -0.26 1.32 10.33
CA VAL A 55 -0.41 2.07 9.07
C VAL A 55 -0.36 3.58 9.30
N ASN A 56 -0.99 4.08 10.36
CA ASN A 56 -1.05 5.51 10.64
C ASN A 56 0.28 6.08 11.14
N GLN A 57 1.08 5.27 11.82
CA GLN A 57 2.39 5.63 12.36
C GLN A 57 3.55 5.22 11.45
N ALA A 58 3.26 4.62 10.29
CA ALA A 58 4.24 3.99 9.42
C ALA A 58 5.40 4.95 9.05
N GLY A 59 5.06 6.21 8.80
CA GLY A 59 6.04 7.26 8.53
C GLY A 59 7.01 7.50 9.70
N ASP A 60 6.57 7.43 10.95
CA ASP A 60 7.41 7.71 12.12
C ASP A 60 8.37 6.57 12.45
N ILE A 61 7.96 5.33 12.15
CA ILE A 61 8.71 4.09 12.47
C ILE A 61 9.57 3.57 11.30
N GLY A 62 9.58 4.28 10.17
CA GLY A 62 10.31 3.87 8.96
C GLY A 62 9.73 2.62 8.29
N LEU A 63 8.39 2.50 8.26
CA LEU A 63 7.66 1.42 7.62
C LEU A 63 7.03 1.90 6.32
N HIS A 64 7.21 1.13 5.25
CA HIS A 64 6.60 1.35 3.95
C HIS A 64 5.92 0.06 3.50
N ILE A 65 4.64 0.15 3.14
CA ILE A 65 3.85 -0.99 2.68
C ILE A 65 3.36 -0.69 1.27
N VAL A 66 3.73 -1.56 0.32
CA VAL A 66 3.30 -1.48 -1.08
C VAL A 66 2.56 -2.76 -1.41
N VAL A 67 1.30 -2.62 -1.83
CA VAL A 67 0.41 -3.74 -2.12
C VAL A 67 -0.06 -3.63 -3.56
N ALA A 68 0.17 -4.69 -4.34
CA ALA A 68 -0.44 -4.91 -5.64
C ALA A 68 -1.48 -6.02 -5.51
N ARG A 69 -2.63 -5.82 -6.16
CA ARG A 69 -3.77 -6.74 -6.08
C ARG A 69 -4.61 -6.68 -7.34
N SER A 70 -5.29 -7.78 -7.65
CA SER A 70 -6.24 -7.84 -8.75
C SER A 70 -7.42 -6.88 -8.53
N ALA A 71 -7.95 -6.32 -9.64
CA ALA A 71 -9.16 -5.52 -9.61
C ALA A 71 -10.39 -6.34 -9.17
N GLY A 72 -10.37 -7.67 -9.36
CA GLY A 72 -11.47 -8.55 -8.95
C GLY A 72 -11.73 -8.50 -7.44
N GLY A 73 -13.00 -8.30 -7.05
CA GLY A 73 -13.44 -8.25 -5.65
C GLY A 73 -12.84 -7.08 -4.85
N ALA A 74 -12.28 -6.09 -5.53
CA ALA A 74 -11.57 -4.97 -4.92
C ALA A 74 -12.45 -4.08 -4.06
N GLY A 75 -13.67 -3.82 -4.54
CA GLY A 75 -14.63 -3.02 -3.80
C GLY A 75 -14.83 -3.60 -2.40
N ARG A 76 -15.04 -4.92 -2.30
CA ARG A 76 -15.22 -5.60 -1.00
C ARG A 76 -13.94 -5.57 -0.15
N ALA A 77 -12.79 -5.86 -0.75
CA ALA A 77 -11.52 -5.90 -0.01
C ALA A 77 -11.18 -4.54 0.62
N LEU A 78 -11.39 -3.43 -0.09
CA LEU A 78 -11.09 -2.08 0.39
C LEU A 78 -11.88 -1.65 1.64
N PHE A 79 -13.00 -2.31 1.94
CA PHE A 79 -13.79 -2.03 3.14
C PHE A 79 -13.68 -3.14 4.20
N GLY A 80 -13.50 -4.39 3.80
CA GLY A 80 -13.50 -5.53 4.72
C GLY A 80 -12.12 -5.97 5.22
N ASP A 81 -11.07 -5.69 4.45
CA ASP A 81 -9.71 -6.07 4.82
C ASP A 81 -9.08 -5.00 5.75
N PRO A 82 -8.54 -5.37 6.93
CA PRO A 82 -8.06 -4.42 7.92
C PRO A 82 -6.95 -3.49 7.42
N ILE A 83 -6.00 -4.00 6.65
CA ILE A 83 -4.86 -3.19 6.18
C ILE A 83 -5.29 -2.30 5.01
N MET A 84 -6.08 -2.83 4.07
CA MET A 84 -6.61 -2.05 2.94
C MET A 84 -7.53 -0.93 3.41
N ALA A 85 -8.41 -1.21 4.39
CA ALA A 85 -9.30 -0.23 4.98
C ALA A 85 -8.49 0.91 5.65
N LYS A 86 -7.44 0.57 6.40
CA LYS A 86 -6.56 1.56 7.05
C LYS A 86 -5.78 2.39 6.03
N MET A 87 -5.23 1.78 4.98
CA MET A 87 -4.54 2.51 3.92
C MET A 87 -5.48 3.49 3.19
N ARG A 88 -6.73 3.09 2.95
CA ARG A 88 -7.77 3.96 2.37
C ARG A 88 -8.13 5.10 3.31
N GLU A 89 -8.35 4.81 4.60
CA GLU A 89 -8.68 5.81 5.63
C GLU A 89 -7.56 6.84 5.78
N ALA A 90 -6.30 6.41 5.75
CA ALA A 90 -5.12 7.27 5.79
C ALA A 90 -4.90 8.09 4.49
N ILE A 91 -5.72 7.87 3.46
CA ILE A 91 -5.60 8.53 2.14
C ILE A 91 -4.19 8.31 1.57
N ASN A 92 -3.69 7.07 1.68
CA ASN A 92 -2.42 6.69 1.08
C ASN A 92 -2.53 6.74 -0.46
N PRO A 93 -1.41 7.01 -1.16
CA PRO A 93 -1.36 6.94 -2.62
C PRO A 93 -1.91 5.60 -3.13
N GLY A 94 -2.73 5.65 -4.18
CA GLY A 94 -3.26 4.45 -4.85
C GLY A 94 -3.26 4.63 -6.37
N LEU A 95 -2.96 3.56 -7.09
CA LEU A 95 -3.04 3.52 -8.55
C LEU A 95 -4.16 2.57 -8.96
N VAL A 96 -5.19 3.08 -9.64
CA VAL A 96 -6.28 2.28 -10.18
C VAL A 96 -6.01 2.03 -11.66
N MET A 97 -5.64 0.80 -12.00
CA MET A 97 -5.35 0.37 -13.38
C MET A 97 -6.59 -0.23 -14.04
N SER A 98 -6.38 -0.97 -15.14
CA SER A 98 -7.44 -1.65 -15.89
C SER A 98 -8.30 -2.56 -15.00
N GLY A 99 -9.62 -2.52 -15.18
CA GLY A 99 -10.57 -3.35 -14.45
C GLY A 99 -12.02 -3.08 -14.85
N SER A 100 -12.98 -3.73 -14.18
CA SER A 100 -14.41 -3.50 -14.41
C SER A 100 -14.96 -2.40 -13.49
N LYS A 101 -15.86 -1.57 -14.03
CA LYS A 101 -16.62 -0.57 -13.27
C LYS A 101 -17.56 -1.21 -12.23
N ASP A 102 -17.88 -2.49 -12.38
CA ASP A 102 -18.79 -3.23 -11.50
C ASP A 102 -18.19 -3.49 -10.11
N GLU A 103 -16.86 -3.37 -9.98
CA GLU A 103 -16.15 -3.38 -8.70
C GLU A 103 -16.48 -2.17 -7.82
N GLY A 104 -17.11 -1.16 -8.41
CA GLY A 104 -17.51 0.06 -7.74
C GLY A 104 -16.34 1.02 -7.55
N THR A 105 -16.45 1.84 -6.51
CA THR A 105 -15.47 2.88 -6.20
C THR A 105 -14.31 2.29 -5.41
N MET A 106 -13.10 2.61 -5.85
CA MET A 106 -11.86 2.06 -5.33
C MET A 106 -11.24 3.07 -4.34
N PHE A 107 -10.38 3.95 -4.85
CA PHE A 107 -9.77 5.04 -4.08
C PHE A 107 -10.47 6.37 -4.37
N GLY A 108 -11.00 7.02 -3.34
CA GLY A 108 -11.75 8.26 -3.47
C GLY A 108 -13.07 8.06 -4.22
N ASP A 109 -13.21 8.69 -5.37
CA ASP A 109 -14.34 8.62 -6.31
C ASP A 109 -14.02 7.83 -7.59
N VAL A 110 -12.81 7.24 -7.69
CA VAL A 110 -12.32 6.57 -8.90
C VAL A 110 -12.89 5.15 -9.03
N LYS A 111 -13.46 4.87 -10.20
CA LYS A 111 -13.89 3.52 -10.61
C LYS A 111 -12.92 2.96 -11.65
N ALA A 112 -12.71 1.64 -11.62
CA ALA A 112 -11.90 0.97 -12.65
C ALA A 112 -12.61 1.00 -14.01
N SER A 113 -11.82 0.97 -15.07
CA SER A 113 -12.31 0.87 -16.47
C SER A 113 -11.24 0.20 -17.33
N PRO A 114 -11.59 -0.35 -18.51
CA PRO A 114 -10.61 -0.94 -19.40
C PRO A 114 -9.54 0.08 -19.84
N MET A 115 -8.26 -0.27 -19.65
CA MET A 115 -7.12 0.57 -20.04
C MET A 115 -5.99 -0.28 -20.65
N PRO A 116 -5.11 0.30 -21.49
CA PRO A 116 -3.89 -0.36 -21.94
C PRO A 116 -2.97 -0.75 -20.77
N PRO A 117 -2.08 -1.75 -20.95
CA PRO A 117 -1.08 -2.11 -19.95
C PRO A 117 -0.25 -0.90 -19.48
N GLY A 118 0.00 -0.84 -18.16
CA GLY A 118 0.72 0.26 -17.53
C GLY A 118 -0.06 1.57 -17.35
N ARG A 119 -1.27 1.71 -17.92
CA ARG A 119 -2.11 2.90 -17.73
C ARG A 119 -3.00 2.77 -16.49
N GLY A 120 -3.13 3.87 -15.75
CA GLY A 120 -4.01 3.93 -14.59
C GLY A 120 -4.22 5.35 -14.07
N THR A 121 -5.20 5.52 -13.19
CA THR A 121 -5.46 6.76 -12.48
C THR A 121 -4.70 6.74 -11.15
N LEU A 122 -3.70 7.61 -11.01
CA LEU A 122 -3.01 7.82 -9.74
C LEU A 122 -3.85 8.76 -8.88
N VAL A 123 -4.10 8.35 -7.64
CA VAL A 123 -4.81 9.11 -6.61
C VAL A 123 -3.86 9.32 -5.44
N THR A 124 -3.64 10.58 -5.09
CA THR A 124 -2.89 11.02 -3.91
C THR A 124 -3.64 12.17 -3.26
N ARG A 125 -3.16 12.65 -2.10
CA ARG A 125 -3.70 13.86 -1.46
C ARG A 125 -3.58 15.12 -2.33
N ALA A 126 -2.53 15.21 -3.15
CA ALA A 126 -2.21 16.41 -3.94
C ALA A 126 -2.56 16.31 -5.43
N PHE A 127 -2.72 15.09 -5.94
CA PHE A 127 -2.87 14.84 -7.37
C PHE A 127 -3.85 13.69 -7.63
N LYS A 128 -4.72 13.89 -8.61
CA LYS A 128 -5.60 12.87 -9.19
C LYS A 128 -5.56 12.98 -10.70
N GLY A 129 -5.07 11.96 -11.39
CA GLY A 129 -4.98 12.00 -12.85
C GLY A 129 -4.47 10.71 -13.48
N LEU A 130 -4.67 10.59 -14.79
CA LEU A 130 -4.16 9.47 -15.58
C LEU A 130 -2.64 9.56 -15.70
N ILE A 131 -1.99 8.42 -15.49
CA ILE A 131 -0.54 8.25 -15.66
C ILE A 131 -0.26 7.01 -16.50
N GLN A 132 0.97 6.92 -17.00
CA GLN A 132 1.52 5.74 -17.64
C GLN A 132 2.74 5.28 -16.84
N ALA A 133 2.68 4.08 -16.28
CA ALA A 133 3.81 3.46 -15.60
C ALA A 133 4.92 3.13 -16.61
N ALA A 134 6.17 3.35 -16.20
CA ALA A 134 7.32 2.93 -16.97
C ALA A 134 7.38 1.40 -17.02
N TYR A 135 7.72 0.86 -18.19
CA TYR A 135 7.96 -0.57 -18.35
C TYR A 135 9.41 -0.89 -17.96
N ARG A 136 9.57 -1.84 -17.04
CA ARG A 136 10.86 -2.45 -16.74
C ARG A 136 10.82 -3.88 -17.27
N PRO A 137 11.68 -4.26 -18.23
CA PRO A 137 11.80 -5.64 -18.66
C PRO A 137 12.04 -6.55 -17.46
N SER A 138 11.46 -7.74 -17.49
CA SER A 138 11.72 -8.75 -16.48
C SER A 138 13.19 -9.21 -16.62
N ALA A 139 13.84 -9.57 -15.51
CA ALA A 139 15.23 -10.03 -15.55
C ALA A 139 15.42 -11.31 -16.38
N GLN A 140 14.33 -12.02 -16.72
CA GLN A 140 14.35 -13.27 -17.49
C GLN A 140 14.32 -13.06 -19.01
N GLU A 141 13.85 -11.90 -19.51
CA GLU A 141 13.82 -11.59 -20.95
C GLU A 141 15.20 -11.26 -21.54
N GLY A 142 16.24 -11.14 -20.71
CA GLY A 142 17.62 -10.85 -21.15
C GLY A 142 18.51 -12.08 -21.39
N SER A 143 17.96 -13.29 -21.28
CA SER A 143 18.74 -14.55 -21.39
C SER A 143 18.53 -15.34 -22.68
N GLU A 144 17.66 -14.87 -23.57
CA GLU A 144 17.50 -15.42 -24.92
C GLU A 144 18.16 -14.48 -25.92
N SER A 145 19.44 -14.70 -26.19
CA SER A 145 20.17 -14.18 -27.35
C SER A 145 21.29 -15.14 -27.74
#